data_AF-A0A7V1SJU8-F1
#
_entry.id   AF-A0A7V1SJU8-F1
#
_cell.length_a   1.000
_cell.length_b   1.000
_cell.length_c   1.000
_cell.angle_alpha   90.00
_cell.angle_beta   90.00
_cell.angle_gamma   90.00
#
_symmetry.space_group_name_H-M   'P 1'
#
loop_
_entity.id
_entity.type
_entity.pdbx_description
1 polymer ?
#
loop_
_entity_poly.entity_id
_entity_poly.type
_entity_poly.pdbx_seq_one_letter_code
_entity_poly.pdbx_strand_id
1 'polypeptide(L)'
;MPEIIVKKKIKRLFLTGKIEELEDEVIHEYRLQIRIDDEDFVEAVVSPSQLEEFVLGFLLTRGLIDRMEDITSLEISKDMASIWRDPRVKEKVPTATLLESTGSRNLVPGDHSGKIQGIFGSGLKVRLDDLIEGIRMLKKMPVFNRTGGTHCAILFSPSGEALFTAEDLGRHNAVDKVIGGGLINSIDFNRCWLAVSGRLPRDMVFKAVLAGIPLMASVSAVTSEGAVTGEKSGVTVVGFGREGRVNCYSHPDRIISRNTP
;
A
#
# COMPACT_ATOMS: atom_id res chain seq x y z
N MET A 1 -3.16 -7.84 21.06
CA MET A 1 -2.52 -8.15 19.77
C MET A 1 -1.04 -8.40 20.00
N PRO A 2 -0.36 -9.24 19.20
CA PRO A 2 1.07 -9.47 19.39
C PRO A 2 1.90 -8.22 19.07
N GLU A 3 3.08 -8.12 19.68
CA GLU A 3 4.03 -7.04 19.38
C GLU A 3 4.55 -7.17 17.94
N ILE A 4 4.69 -6.03 17.25
CA ILE A 4 5.22 -5.94 15.88
C ILE A 4 6.74 -6.19 15.82
N ILE A 5 7.47 -5.83 16.88
CA ILE A 5 8.92 -6.03 16.99
C ILE A 5 9.15 -7.01 18.15
N VAL A 6 9.96 -8.04 17.90
CA VAL A 6 10.40 -9.00 18.92
C VAL A 6 11.92 -9.05 18.96
N LYS A 7 12.49 -9.39 20.12
CA LYS A 7 13.94 -9.54 20.28
C LYS A 7 14.38 -10.97 20.03
N LYS A 8 15.49 -11.15 19.32
CA LYS A 8 16.13 -12.45 19.08
C LYS A 8 17.60 -12.39 19.44
N LYS A 9 18.08 -13.43 20.15
CA LYS A 9 19.51 -13.63 20.38
C LYS A 9 20.18 -13.99 19.05
N ILE A 10 21.21 -13.25 18.69
CA ILE A 10 21.98 -13.44 17.46
C ILE A 10 23.48 -13.52 17.76
N LYS A 11 24.24 -13.97 16.75
CA LYS A 11 25.69 -13.82 16.68
C LYS A 11 26.02 -12.83 15.58
N ARG A 12 26.66 -11.72 15.91
CA ARG A 12 27.16 -10.73 14.94
C ARG A 12 28.59 -11.07 14.57
N LEU A 13 28.82 -11.33 13.29
CA LEU A 13 30.13 -11.66 12.73
C LEU A 13 30.75 -10.41 12.14
N PHE A 14 32.03 -10.18 12.44
CA PHE A 14 32.81 -9.08 11.89
C PHE A 14 33.86 -9.62 10.92
N LEU A 15 34.25 -8.81 9.93
CA LEU A 15 35.31 -9.17 8.96
C LEU A 15 36.65 -9.52 9.62
N THR A 16 36.87 -9.05 10.86
CA THR A 16 38.04 -9.36 11.68
C THR A 16 38.04 -10.79 12.25
N GLY A 17 36.96 -11.55 12.08
CA GLY A 17 36.75 -12.86 12.70
C GLY A 17 36.18 -12.80 14.13
N LYS A 18 35.98 -11.60 14.69
CA LYS A 18 35.28 -11.42 15.97
C LYS A 18 33.81 -11.89 15.83
N ILE A 19 33.30 -12.56 16.85
CA ILE A 19 31.89 -12.91 17.00
C ILE A 19 31.39 -12.31 18.32
N GLU A 20 30.28 -11.58 18.27
CA GLU A 20 29.59 -11.03 19.44
C GLU A 20 28.18 -11.63 19.58
N GLU A 21 27.78 -11.97 20.80
CA GLU A 21 26.40 -12.37 21.12
C GLU A 21 25.62 -11.16 21.64
N LEU A 22 24.46 -10.88 21.05
CA LEU A 22 23.57 -9.79 21.45
C LEU A 22 22.12 -10.10 21.10
N GLU A 23 21.20 -9.21 21.50
CA GLU A 23 19.81 -9.22 21.05
C GLU A 23 19.62 -8.25 19.88
N ASP A 24 18.93 -8.70 18.84
CA ASP A 24 18.54 -7.90 17.69
C ASP A 24 17.01 -7.77 17.62
N GLU A 25 16.55 -6.65 17.05
CA GLU A 25 15.12 -6.37 16.85
C GLU A 25 14.68 -6.88 15.47
N VAL A 26 13.75 -7.84 15.47
CA VAL A 26 13.20 -8.42 14.23
C VAL A 26 11.69 -8.21 14.18
N ILE A 27 11.13 -8.19 12.97
CA ILE A 27 9.70 -8.06 12.77
C ILE A 27 9.00 -9.39 13.03
N HIS A 28 7.85 -9.31 13.68
CA HIS A 28 6.96 -10.44 13.87
C HIS A 28 6.05 -10.64 12.65
N GLU A 29 6.15 -11.80 12.02
CA GLU A 29 5.22 -12.22 10.98
C GLU A 29 3.89 -12.68 11.61
N TYR A 30 2.78 -12.08 11.18
CA TYR A 30 1.44 -12.45 11.65
C TYR A 30 0.63 -13.06 10.52
N ARG A 31 -0.07 -14.16 10.80
CA ARG A 31 -0.99 -14.80 9.83
C ARG A 31 -2.42 -14.39 10.17
N LEU A 32 -3.13 -13.90 9.17
CA LEU A 32 -4.53 -13.49 9.25
C LEU A 32 -5.34 -14.27 8.22
N GLN A 33 -6.22 -15.15 8.69
CA GLN A 33 -7.24 -15.81 7.88
C GLN A 33 -8.36 -14.81 7.58
N ILE A 34 -8.71 -14.63 6.30
CA ILE A 34 -9.77 -13.74 5.84
C ILE A 34 -10.93 -14.60 5.33
N ARG A 35 -12.13 -14.32 5.84
CA ARG A 35 -13.40 -14.92 5.41
C ARG A 35 -14.35 -13.85 4.91
N ILE A 36 -15.00 -14.10 3.78
CA ILE A 36 -15.94 -13.15 3.16
C ILE A 36 -17.25 -13.88 2.92
N ASP A 37 -18.36 -13.32 3.41
CA ASP A 37 -19.72 -13.86 3.26
C ASP A 37 -19.81 -15.34 3.68
N ASP A 38 -19.24 -15.64 4.85
CA ASP A 38 -19.13 -16.97 5.45
C ASP A 38 -18.23 -17.99 4.69
N GLU A 39 -17.58 -17.58 3.61
CA GLU A 39 -16.63 -18.42 2.85
C GLU A 39 -15.18 -18.13 3.23
N ASP A 40 -14.34 -19.16 3.33
CA ASP A 40 -12.90 -19.00 3.47
C ASP A 40 -12.31 -18.41 2.19
N PHE A 41 -11.61 -17.28 2.32
CA PHE A 41 -11.07 -16.58 1.17
C PHE A 41 -9.57 -16.73 1.02
N VAL A 42 -8.78 -16.30 2.02
CA VAL A 42 -7.32 -16.31 1.91
C VAL A 42 -6.66 -16.16 3.27
N GLU A 43 -5.48 -16.77 3.44
CA GLU A 43 -4.57 -16.43 4.53
C GLU A 43 -3.54 -15.40 4.04
N ALA A 44 -3.38 -14.31 4.80
CA ALA A 44 -2.40 -13.25 4.53
C ALA A 44 -1.31 -13.22 5.60
N VAL A 45 -0.06 -13.02 5.18
CA VAL A 45 1.07 -12.72 6.09
C VAL A 45 1.26 -11.21 6.17
N VAL A 46 1.06 -10.64 7.36
CA VAL A 46 1.02 -9.19 7.64
C VAL A 46 1.78 -8.84 8.91
N SER A 47 2.03 -7.55 9.17
CA SER A 47 2.41 -7.08 10.50
C SER A 47 1.17 -7.00 11.42
N PRO A 48 1.31 -7.28 12.73
CA PRO A 48 0.17 -7.39 13.66
C PRO A 48 -0.42 -6.04 14.11
N SER A 49 -0.26 -4.99 13.32
CA SER A 49 -0.81 -3.64 13.53
C SER A 49 -1.73 -3.26 12.37
N GLN A 50 -2.71 -2.39 12.62
CA GLN A 50 -3.58 -1.85 11.58
C GLN A 50 -4.27 -2.95 10.73
N LEU A 51 -4.80 -3.99 11.40
CA LEU A 51 -5.41 -5.14 10.70
C LEU A 51 -6.74 -4.77 10.05
N GLU A 52 -7.52 -3.90 10.67
CA GLU A 52 -8.78 -3.40 10.10
C GLU A 52 -8.52 -2.64 8.80
N GLU A 53 -7.54 -1.74 8.83
CA GLU A 53 -7.11 -0.99 7.66
C GLU A 53 -6.55 -1.89 6.57
N PHE A 54 -5.78 -2.92 6.95
CA PHE A 54 -5.32 -3.91 5.98
C PHE A 54 -6.51 -4.59 5.28
N VAL A 55 -7.47 -5.12 6.03
CA VAL A 55 -8.62 -5.85 5.48
C VAL A 55 -9.44 -4.94 4.55
N LEU A 56 -9.77 -3.73 5.00
CA LEU A 56 -10.57 -2.80 4.20
C LEU A 56 -9.87 -2.38 2.91
N GLY A 57 -8.59 -1.98 2.98
CA GLY A 57 -7.85 -1.61 1.79
C GLY A 57 -7.57 -2.81 0.87
N PHE A 58 -7.41 -4.00 1.44
CA PHE A 58 -7.27 -5.24 0.67
C PHE A 58 -8.52 -5.57 -0.13
N LEU A 59 -9.72 -5.41 0.45
CA LEU A 59 -10.99 -5.61 -0.25
C LEU A 59 -11.18 -4.56 -1.35
N LEU A 60 -10.95 -3.28 -1.04
CA LEU A 60 -11.10 -2.17 -2.01
C LEU A 60 -10.13 -2.33 -3.19
N THR A 61 -8.86 -2.58 -2.92
CA THR A 61 -7.83 -2.72 -3.97
C THR A 61 -7.86 -4.08 -4.67
N ARG A 62 -8.83 -4.94 -4.32
CA ARG A 62 -9.21 -6.13 -5.09
C ARG A 62 -10.56 -5.98 -5.79
N GLY A 63 -11.22 -4.83 -5.65
CA GLY A 63 -12.56 -4.59 -6.22
C GLY A 63 -13.62 -5.51 -5.63
N LEU A 64 -13.45 -5.98 -4.40
CA LEU A 64 -14.44 -6.77 -3.68
C LEU A 64 -15.48 -5.90 -2.95
N ILE A 65 -15.15 -4.61 -2.81
CA ILE A 65 -15.99 -3.50 -2.37
C ILE A 65 -15.57 -2.27 -3.19
N ASP A 66 -16.47 -1.30 -3.33
CA ASP A 66 -16.18 0.02 -3.92
C ASP A 66 -16.17 1.14 -2.85
N ARG A 67 -16.86 0.95 -1.72
CA ARG A 67 -17.00 1.93 -0.62
C ARG A 67 -17.28 1.25 0.73
N MET A 68 -17.26 2.02 1.82
CA MET A 68 -17.46 1.49 3.17
C MET A 68 -18.86 0.90 3.37
N GLU A 69 -19.88 1.47 2.72
CA GLU A 69 -21.28 1.02 2.80
C GLU A 69 -21.53 -0.33 2.12
N ASP A 70 -20.54 -0.87 1.42
CA ASP A 70 -20.60 -2.21 0.84
C ASP A 70 -20.26 -3.29 1.90
N ILE A 71 -19.84 -2.90 3.11
CA ILE A 71 -19.61 -3.78 4.26
C ILE A 71 -20.72 -3.58 5.29
N THR A 72 -21.39 -4.68 5.64
CA THR A 72 -22.39 -4.70 6.72
C THR A 72 -21.73 -4.90 8.09
N SER A 73 -20.71 -5.76 8.16
CA SER A 73 -19.95 -6.01 9.39
C SER A 73 -18.52 -6.49 9.08
N LEU A 74 -17.58 -6.10 9.93
CA LEU A 74 -16.20 -6.56 9.94
C LEU A 74 -15.83 -6.91 11.38
N GLU A 75 -15.47 -8.17 11.61
CA GLU A 75 -15.04 -8.67 12.91
C GLU A 75 -13.62 -9.22 12.80
N ILE A 76 -12.72 -8.75 13.66
CA ILE A 76 -11.35 -9.25 13.75
C ILE A 76 -11.14 -9.86 15.13
N SER A 77 -10.99 -11.18 15.18
CA SER A 77 -10.75 -11.94 16.40
C SER A 77 -9.53 -12.81 16.25
N LYS A 78 -8.51 -12.56 17.08
CA LYS A 78 -7.21 -13.23 17.01
C LYS A 78 -6.66 -13.16 15.58
N ASP A 79 -6.53 -14.30 14.92
CA ASP A 79 -5.95 -14.57 13.62
C ASP A 79 -7.01 -14.70 12.51
N MET A 80 -8.26 -14.30 12.76
CA MET A 80 -9.34 -14.35 11.78
C MET A 80 -10.04 -13.00 11.62
N ALA A 81 -10.20 -12.57 10.38
CA ALA A 81 -11.06 -11.48 9.95
C ALA A 81 -12.27 -12.05 9.20
N SER A 82 -13.47 -11.80 9.72
CA SER A 82 -14.74 -12.17 9.09
C SER A 82 -15.44 -10.92 8.58
N ILE A 83 -15.77 -10.93 7.29
CA ILE A 83 -16.39 -9.80 6.59
C ILE A 83 -17.72 -10.24 6.01
N TRP A 84 -18.77 -9.47 6.28
CA TRP A 84 -20.08 -9.63 5.65
C TRP A 84 -20.37 -8.40 4.80
N ARG A 85 -20.55 -8.63 3.50
CA ARG A 85 -20.83 -7.56 2.53
C ARG A 85 -22.32 -7.34 2.41
N ASP A 86 -22.69 -6.12 2.02
CA ASP A 86 -24.07 -5.80 1.67
C ASP A 86 -24.52 -6.67 0.47
N PRO A 87 -25.74 -7.26 0.49
CA PRO A 87 -26.25 -8.09 -0.61
C PRO A 87 -26.28 -7.41 -2.00
N ARG A 88 -26.15 -6.08 -2.06
CA ARG A 88 -26.01 -5.30 -3.31
C ARG A 88 -24.68 -5.56 -4.01
N VAL A 89 -23.63 -5.96 -3.28
CA VAL A 89 -22.34 -6.35 -3.85
C VAL A 89 -22.48 -7.71 -4.52
N LYS A 90 -22.29 -7.78 -5.83
CA LYS A 90 -22.51 -9.01 -6.63
C LYS A 90 -21.21 -9.68 -7.05
N GLU A 91 -20.08 -9.02 -6.79
CA GLU A 91 -18.74 -9.46 -7.07
C GLU A 91 -18.47 -10.76 -6.31
N LYS A 92 -18.29 -11.85 -7.07
CA LYS A 92 -17.99 -13.17 -6.50
C LYS A 92 -16.63 -13.14 -5.82
N VAL A 93 -16.54 -13.80 -4.67
CA VAL A 93 -15.25 -14.06 -4.02
C VAL A 93 -14.47 -15.03 -4.90
N PRO A 94 -13.30 -14.64 -5.41
CA PRO A 94 -12.50 -15.52 -6.24
C PRO A 94 -11.82 -16.60 -5.40
N THR A 95 -11.50 -17.75 -6.01
CA THR A 95 -10.77 -18.81 -5.31
C THR A 95 -9.31 -18.41 -5.10
N ALA A 96 -8.92 -18.20 -3.85
CA ALA A 96 -7.54 -18.01 -3.41
C ALA A 96 -7.26 -18.93 -2.21
N THR A 97 -6.01 -19.31 -1.99
CA THR A 97 -5.64 -20.22 -0.87
C THR A 97 -4.54 -19.63 0.01
N LEU A 98 -3.59 -18.90 -0.56
CA LEU A 98 -2.55 -18.22 0.21
C LEU A 98 -2.10 -16.95 -0.51
N LEU A 99 -1.97 -15.85 0.22
CA LEU A 99 -1.34 -14.62 -0.24
C LEU A 99 -0.01 -14.43 0.48
N GLU A 100 1.05 -14.92 -0.13
CA GLU A 100 2.42 -14.59 0.28
C GLU A 100 2.68 -13.13 -0.09
N SER A 101 3.45 -12.42 0.75
CA SER A 101 3.86 -10.99 0.68
C SER A 101 4.42 -10.48 -0.68
N THR A 102 4.41 -11.32 -1.72
CA THR A 102 4.65 -10.96 -3.11
C THR A 102 3.35 -11.00 -3.92
N GLY A 103 2.90 -9.82 -4.33
CA GLY A 103 1.95 -9.55 -5.42
C GLY A 103 1.24 -10.75 -6.07
N SER A 104 -0.07 -10.80 -5.83
CA SER A 104 -1.05 -11.20 -6.84
C SER A 104 -0.74 -12.47 -7.62
N ARG A 105 -0.48 -13.61 -6.97
CA ARG A 105 -0.73 -14.88 -7.66
C ARG A 105 -2.23 -15.18 -7.63
N ASN A 106 -2.76 -15.36 -8.84
CA ASN A 106 -4.03 -16.00 -9.19
C ASN A 106 -5.33 -15.25 -8.94
N LEU A 107 -5.32 -13.92 -8.83
CA LEU A 107 -6.47 -13.18 -9.31
C LEU A 107 -6.17 -12.70 -10.71
N VAL A 108 -6.78 -13.37 -11.69
CA VAL A 108 -7.19 -12.66 -12.91
C VAL A 108 -7.87 -11.40 -12.38
N PRO A 109 -7.39 -10.18 -12.68
CA PRO A 109 -8.15 -8.98 -12.37
C PRO A 109 -9.53 -9.24 -12.94
N GLY A 110 -10.53 -9.47 -12.08
CA GLY A 110 -11.79 -10.08 -12.53
C GLY A 110 -12.35 -9.16 -13.57
N ASP A 111 -12.32 -9.57 -14.85
CA ASP A 111 -12.49 -8.75 -16.04
C ASP A 111 -12.95 -7.29 -15.76
N HIS A 112 -12.04 -6.47 -15.23
CA HIS A 112 -12.39 -5.10 -14.84
C HIS A 112 -12.40 -4.18 -16.06
N SER A 113 -12.40 -4.76 -17.27
CA SER A 113 -12.48 -4.06 -18.55
C SER A 113 -13.72 -3.17 -18.63
N GLY A 114 -14.76 -3.42 -17.82
CA GLY A 114 -15.99 -2.62 -17.80
C GLY A 114 -16.09 -1.53 -16.72
N LYS A 115 -15.28 -1.55 -15.64
CA LYS A 115 -15.50 -0.66 -14.46
C LYS A 115 -14.37 0.32 -14.13
N ILE A 116 -13.17 0.14 -14.67
CA ILE A 116 -12.06 1.06 -14.35
C ILE A 116 -12.16 2.31 -15.23
N GLN A 117 -12.84 3.33 -14.72
CA GLN A 117 -12.72 4.67 -15.27
C GLN A 117 -11.33 5.20 -14.88
N GLY A 118 -10.51 5.54 -15.88
CA GLY A 118 -9.21 6.16 -15.61
C GLY A 118 -9.36 7.48 -14.84
N ILE A 119 -8.37 7.79 -14.01
CA ILE A 119 -8.28 8.99 -13.18
C ILE A 119 -7.72 10.15 -14.01
N PHE A 120 -8.32 10.44 -15.16
CA PHE A 120 -7.85 11.51 -16.06
C PHE A 120 -8.30 12.90 -15.60
N GLY A 121 -9.43 13.00 -14.90
CA GLY A 121 -10.06 14.28 -14.53
C GLY A 121 -9.62 14.89 -13.20
N SER A 122 -8.72 14.26 -12.44
CA SER A 122 -8.30 14.81 -11.13
C SER A 122 -7.51 16.11 -11.29
N GLY A 123 -7.96 17.16 -10.58
CA GLY A 123 -7.29 18.46 -10.50
C GLY A 123 -6.12 18.52 -9.51
N LEU A 124 -5.66 17.38 -8.99
CA LEU A 124 -4.55 17.32 -8.04
C LEU A 124 -3.29 17.98 -8.60
N LYS A 125 -2.70 18.89 -7.82
CA LYS A 125 -1.37 19.48 -8.05
C LYS A 125 -0.53 19.32 -6.79
N VAL A 126 0.69 18.81 -6.94
CA VAL A 126 1.65 18.57 -5.86
C VAL A 126 2.94 19.31 -6.21
N ARG A 127 3.49 20.08 -5.27
CA ARG A 127 4.76 20.77 -5.51
C ARG A 127 5.91 19.76 -5.45
N LEU A 128 6.90 19.92 -6.31
CA LEU A 128 8.04 19.00 -6.39
C LEU A 128 8.80 18.85 -5.05
N ASP A 129 8.89 19.92 -4.27
CA ASP A 129 9.52 19.88 -2.94
C ASP A 129 8.67 19.12 -1.91
N ASP A 130 7.34 19.28 -1.93
CA ASP A 130 6.43 18.50 -1.07
C ASP A 130 6.49 17.01 -1.42
N LEU A 131 6.55 16.69 -2.72
CA LEU A 131 6.74 15.33 -3.23
C LEU A 131 8.07 14.71 -2.74
N ILE A 132 9.18 15.44 -2.88
CA ILE A 132 10.50 14.97 -2.46
C ILE A 132 10.57 14.78 -0.94
N GLU A 133 10.02 15.72 -0.16
CA GLU A 133 10.04 15.61 1.30
C GLU A 133 9.16 14.47 1.79
N GLY A 134 7.95 14.29 1.24
CA GLY A 134 7.10 13.16 1.60
C GLY A 134 7.73 11.81 1.24
N ILE A 135 8.45 11.70 0.13
CA ILE A 135 9.24 10.49 -0.19
C ILE A 135 10.36 10.26 0.84
N ARG A 136 11.01 11.31 1.35
CA ARG A 136 12.04 11.18 2.41
C ARG A 136 11.46 10.70 3.73
N MET A 137 10.21 11.03 4.04
CA MET A 137 9.54 10.58 5.26
C MET A 137 9.45 9.05 5.38
N LEU A 138 9.36 8.33 4.25
CA LEU A 138 9.35 6.86 4.23
C LEU A 138 10.54 6.24 4.97
N LYS A 139 11.73 6.84 4.89
CA LYS A 139 12.94 6.32 5.56
C LYS A 139 12.97 6.59 7.07
N LYS A 140 12.11 7.50 7.55
CA LYS A 140 12.03 7.90 8.97
C LYS A 140 10.93 7.16 9.72
N MET A 141 10.19 6.28 9.04
CA MET A 141 9.13 5.49 9.65
C MET A 141 9.68 4.60 10.78
N PRO A 142 9.01 4.54 11.94
CA PRO A 142 9.60 4.06 13.18
C PRO A 142 10.01 2.59 13.16
N VAL A 143 9.20 1.72 12.56
CA VAL A 143 9.46 0.27 12.56
C VAL A 143 10.56 -0.06 11.53
N PHE A 144 10.52 0.58 10.36
CA PHE A 144 11.54 0.48 9.33
C PHE A 144 12.89 0.96 9.83
N ASN A 145 12.94 2.12 10.50
CA ASN A 145 14.19 2.69 10.99
C ASN A 145 14.84 1.83 12.08
N ARG A 146 14.05 1.08 12.85
CA ARG A 146 14.55 0.18 13.91
C ARG A 146 15.01 -1.18 13.38
N THR A 147 14.29 -1.75 12.41
CA THR A 147 14.47 -3.16 12.02
C THR A 147 14.94 -3.35 10.58
N GLY A 148 14.71 -2.38 9.69
CA GLY A 148 14.85 -2.54 8.24
C GLY A 148 13.91 -3.59 7.63
N GLY A 149 13.00 -4.17 8.43
CA GLY A 149 12.21 -5.36 8.08
C GLY A 149 10.81 -5.06 7.53
N THR A 150 10.49 -3.80 7.29
CA THR A 150 9.17 -3.37 6.78
C THR A 150 9.27 -2.61 5.47
N HIS A 151 8.17 -2.59 4.74
CA HIS A 151 7.84 -1.60 3.73
C HIS A 151 6.96 -0.52 4.33
N CYS A 152 7.06 0.68 3.77
CA CYS A 152 6.33 1.85 4.24
C CYS A 152 5.44 2.38 3.13
N ALA A 153 4.26 2.83 3.49
CA ALA A 153 3.40 3.63 2.63
C ALA A 153 2.86 4.83 3.42
N ILE A 154 2.65 5.94 2.74
CA ILE A 154 2.07 7.16 3.32
C ILE A 154 1.12 7.81 2.32
N LEU A 155 -0.11 8.07 2.76
CA LEU A 155 -1.07 8.90 2.03
C LEU A 155 -0.87 10.34 2.44
N PHE A 156 -0.75 11.22 1.46
CA PHE A 156 -0.48 12.63 1.65
C PHE A 156 -1.59 13.50 1.06
N SER A 157 -1.82 14.63 1.71
CA SER A 157 -2.55 15.75 1.11
C SER A 157 -1.72 16.42 0.00
N PRO A 158 -2.32 17.30 -0.82
CA PRO A 158 -1.59 18.02 -1.86
C PRO A 158 -0.42 18.86 -1.33
N SER A 159 -0.52 19.34 -0.09
CA SER A 159 0.50 20.15 0.58
C SER A 159 1.57 19.34 1.31
N GLY A 160 1.58 18.01 1.16
CA GLY A 160 2.57 17.13 1.78
C GLY A 160 2.31 16.79 3.25
N GLU A 161 1.11 17.06 3.77
CA GLU A 161 0.70 16.58 5.09
C GLU A 161 0.43 15.08 5.03
N ALA A 162 1.04 14.30 5.94
CA ALA A 162 0.79 12.87 6.03
C ALA A 162 -0.59 12.62 6.67
N LEU A 163 -1.55 12.22 5.85
CA LEU A 163 -2.92 11.94 6.27
C LEU A 163 -3.05 10.56 6.93
N PHE A 164 -2.29 9.57 6.43
CA PHE A 164 -2.23 8.24 7.02
C PHE A 164 -0.91 7.55 6.68
N THR A 165 -0.34 6.79 7.63
CA THR A 165 0.93 6.07 7.45
C THR A 165 0.75 4.61 7.83
N ALA A 166 1.38 3.70 7.11
CA ALA A 166 1.43 2.29 7.51
C ALA A 166 2.77 1.62 7.19
N GLU A 167 3.10 0.62 8.00
CA GLU A 167 4.25 -0.24 7.81
C GLU A 167 3.85 -1.71 7.84
N ASP A 168 4.39 -2.51 6.93
CA ASP A 168 4.10 -3.94 6.86
C ASP A 168 5.30 -4.71 6.31
N LEU A 169 5.38 -6.02 6.58
CA LEU A 169 6.38 -6.90 5.96
C LEU A 169 6.23 -6.90 4.44
N GLY A 170 5.00 -6.80 3.94
CA GLY A 170 4.68 -6.74 2.53
C GLY A 170 4.45 -5.32 2.02
N ARG A 171 5.10 -4.99 0.89
CA ARG A 171 4.88 -3.69 0.23
C ARG A 171 3.43 -3.48 -0.21
N HIS A 172 2.73 -4.55 -0.60
CA HIS A 172 1.32 -4.50 -0.99
C HIS A 172 0.44 -4.25 0.23
N ASN A 173 0.69 -4.98 1.30
CA ASN A 173 -0.04 -4.83 2.57
C ASN A 173 0.12 -3.42 3.16
N ALA A 174 1.32 -2.83 3.08
CA ALA A 174 1.54 -1.45 3.53
C ALA A 174 0.65 -0.46 2.76
N VAL A 175 0.53 -0.64 1.44
CA VAL A 175 -0.37 0.18 0.60
C VAL A 175 -1.84 -0.08 0.95
N ASP A 176 -2.22 -1.34 1.15
CA ASP A 176 -3.59 -1.71 1.55
C ASP A 176 -3.96 -1.09 2.89
N LYS A 177 -3.08 -1.15 3.89
CA LYS A 177 -3.27 -0.48 5.18
C LYS A 177 -3.46 1.03 5.02
N VAL A 178 -2.67 1.68 4.18
CA VAL A 178 -2.83 3.13 3.96
C VAL A 178 -4.15 3.48 3.29
N ILE A 179 -4.57 2.68 2.32
CA ILE A 179 -5.83 2.87 1.61
C ILE A 179 -7.01 2.58 2.54
N GLY A 180 -6.98 1.49 3.32
CA GLY A 180 -8.04 1.20 4.29
C GLY A 180 -8.11 2.25 5.39
N GLY A 181 -6.98 2.76 5.87
CA GLY A 181 -6.94 3.90 6.78
C GLY A 181 -7.59 5.15 6.18
N GLY A 182 -7.35 5.42 4.90
CA GLY A 182 -8.05 6.48 4.18
C GLY A 182 -9.55 6.28 4.08
N LEU A 183 -9.99 5.03 3.86
CA LEU A 183 -11.42 4.68 3.77
C LEU A 183 -12.12 4.90 5.12
N ILE A 184 -11.54 4.41 6.21
CA ILE A 184 -12.07 4.61 7.58
C ILE A 184 -12.21 6.10 7.90
N ASN A 185 -11.22 6.90 7.52
CA ASN A 185 -11.20 8.34 7.79
C ASN A 185 -11.97 9.18 6.75
N SER A 186 -12.71 8.53 5.82
CA SER A 186 -13.48 9.20 4.77
C SER A 186 -12.65 10.21 3.95
N ILE A 187 -11.37 9.87 3.69
CA ILE A 187 -10.46 10.72 2.94
C ILE A 187 -10.84 10.70 1.45
N ASP A 188 -10.92 11.88 0.85
CA ASP A 188 -11.07 12.03 -0.59
C ASP A 188 -9.75 11.69 -1.31
N PHE A 189 -9.63 10.43 -1.74
CA PHE A 189 -8.46 9.93 -2.46
C PHE A 189 -8.15 10.70 -3.74
N ASN A 190 -9.14 11.28 -4.41
CA ASN A 190 -8.94 12.03 -5.66
C ASN A 190 -8.08 13.30 -5.45
N ARG A 191 -7.96 13.75 -4.19
CA ARG A 191 -7.15 14.89 -3.77
C ARG A 191 -5.89 14.49 -3.02
N CYS A 192 -5.53 13.20 -3.01
CA CYS A 192 -4.38 12.69 -2.28
C CYS A 192 -3.30 12.17 -3.22
N TRP A 193 -2.10 11.97 -2.68
CA TRP A 193 -1.05 11.22 -3.36
C TRP A 193 -0.41 10.20 -2.42
N LEU A 194 0.13 9.13 -2.99
CA LEU A 194 0.63 7.99 -2.24
C LEU A 194 2.15 7.84 -2.44
N ALA A 195 2.91 7.83 -1.34
CA ALA A 195 4.33 7.50 -1.36
C ALA A 195 4.54 6.07 -0.86
N VAL A 196 5.41 5.29 -1.51
CA VAL A 196 5.74 3.91 -1.11
C VAL A 196 7.23 3.60 -1.15
N SER A 197 7.70 2.70 -0.28
CA SER A 197 9.10 2.28 -0.29
C SER A 197 9.43 1.19 -1.33
N GLY A 198 8.42 0.47 -1.82
CA GLY A 198 8.57 -0.64 -2.78
C GLY A 198 8.61 -0.22 -4.25
N ARG A 199 8.98 -1.15 -5.14
CA ARG A 199 8.87 -0.98 -6.61
C ARG A 199 7.42 -0.74 -7.04
N LEU A 200 7.24 -0.12 -8.21
CA LEU A 200 5.92 0.10 -8.83
C LEU A 200 5.71 -0.79 -10.07
N PRO A 201 5.41 -2.09 -9.88
CA PRO A 201 4.84 -2.94 -10.93
C PRO A 201 3.37 -2.61 -11.21
N ARG A 202 2.82 -3.19 -12.28
CA ARG A 202 1.42 -3.01 -12.70
C ARG A 202 0.43 -3.16 -11.55
N ASP A 203 0.46 -4.28 -10.86
CA ASP A 203 -0.43 -4.60 -9.74
C ASP A 203 -0.36 -3.57 -8.60
N MET A 204 0.81 -3.01 -8.33
CA MET A 204 0.98 -1.93 -7.35
C MET A 204 0.31 -0.62 -7.81
N VAL A 205 0.53 -0.22 -9.07
CA VAL A 205 -0.11 0.98 -9.65
C VAL A 205 -1.63 0.81 -9.72
N PHE A 206 -2.12 -0.39 -10.02
CA PHE A 206 -3.56 -0.71 -10.04
C PHE A 206 -4.24 -0.48 -8.68
N LYS A 207 -3.54 -0.61 -7.55
CA LYS A 207 -4.12 -0.27 -6.24
C LYS A 207 -4.49 1.22 -6.14
N ALA A 208 -3.62 2.09 -6.65
CA ALA A 208 -3.92 3.53 -6.73
C ALA A 208 -5.09 3.81 -7.68
N VAL A 209 -5.16 3.08 -8.81
CA VAL A 209 -6.28 3.18 -9.75
C VAL A 209 -7.62 2.81 -9.09
N LEU A 210 -7.67 1.66 -8.42
CA LEU A 210 -8.89 1.18 -7.74
C LEU A 210 -9.30 2.09 -6.58
N ALA A 211 -8.34 2.65 -5.85
CA ALA A 211 -8.61 3.61 -4.78
C ALA A 211 -8.94 5.02 -5.27
N GLY A 212 -8.78 5.32 -6.56
CA GLY A 212 -8.99 6.67 -7.09
C GLY A 212 -7.87 7.67 -6.75
N ILE A 213 -6.66 7.20 -6.41
CA ILE A 213 -5.50 8.03 -6.06
C ILE A 213 -4.76 8.45 -7.35
N PRO A 214 -4.71 9.76 -7.70
CA PRO A 214 -4.18 10.21 -8.99
C PRO A 214 -2.65 10.23 -9.10
N LEU A 215 -1.90 10.16 -7.99
CA LEU A 215 -0.44 10.20 -8.00
C LEU A 215 0.15 9.17 -7.06
N MET A 216 1.08 8.36 -7.58
CA MET A 216 1.84 7.38 -6.81
C MET A 216 3.35 7.59 -7.02
N ALA A 217 4.08 7.71 -5.93
CA ALA A 217 5.51 7.98 -5.91
C ALA A 217 6.29 6.93 -5.12
N SER A 218 7.51 6.63 -5.57
CA SER A 218 8.36 5.64 -4.92
C SER A 218 9.83 6.06 -4.86
N VAL A 219 10.52 5.62 -3.80
CA VAL A 219 11.99 5.65 -3.69
C VAL A 219 12.67 4.69 -4.68
N SER A 220 11.93 3.72 -5.21
CA SER A 220 12.42 2.59 -6.01
C SER A 220 12.04 2.70 -7.48
N ALA A 221 12.34 1.65 -8.25
CA ALA A 221 12.11 1.58 -9.69
C ALA A 221 10.63 1.38 -10.05
N VAL A 222 10.26 1.90 -11.21
CA VAL A 222 8.99 1.63 -11.92
C VAL A 222 9.26 0.58 -12.99
N THR A 223 8.39 -0.42 -13.14
CA THR A 223 8.53 -1.41 -14.22
C THR A 223 7.87 -0.92 -15.50
N SER A 224 8.17 -1.54 -16.65
CA SER A 224 7.52 -1.21 -17.94
C SER A 224 5.99 -1.25 -17.82
N GLU A 225 5.45 -2.33 -17.29
CA GLU A 225 4.00 -2.49 -17.11
C GLU A 225 3.42 -1.52 -16.07
N GLY A 226 4.18 -1.12 -15.06
CA GLY A 226 3.79 -0.07 -14.11
C GLY A 226 3.65 1.29 -14.79
N ALA A 227 4.62 1.67 -15.61
CA ALA A 227 4.59 2.92 -16.38
C ALA A 227 3.41 2.92 -17.39
N VAL A 228 3.24 1.84 -18.16
CA VAL A 228 2.12 1.68 -19.09
C VAL A 228 0.77 1.75 -18.38
N THR A 229 0.67 1.16 -17.19
CA THR A 229 -0.55 1.22 -16.37
C THR A 229 -0.84 2.65 -15.95
N GLY A 230 0.16 3.39 -15.47
CA GLY A 230 0.02 4.81 -15.11
C GLY A 230 -0.50 5.64 -16.28
N GLU A 231 0.11 5.48 -17.45
CA GLU A 231 -0.30 6.18 -18.67
C GLU A 231 -1.75 5.90 -19.05
N LYS A 232 -2.15 4.62 -19.13
CA LYS A 232 -3.50 4.21 -19.54
C LYS A 232 -4.59 4.51 -18.53
N SER A 233 -4.24 4.69 -17.26
CA SER A 233 -5.20 4.90 -16.17
C SER A 233 -5.28 6.34 -15.72
N GLY A 234 -4.49 7.26 -16.27
CA GLY A 234 -4.47 8.65 -15.81
C GLY A 234 -3.72 8.86 -14.49
N VAL A 235 -3.02 7.87 -13.95
CA VAL A 235 -2.22 8.00 -12.70
C VAL A 235 -0.84 8.54 -13.02
N THR A 236 -0.43 9.58 -12.29
CA THR A 236 0.95 10.09 -12.31
C THR A 236 1.85 9.12 -11.55
N VAL A 237 2.76 8.44 -12.25
CA VAL A 237 3.66 7.45 -11.66
C VAL A 237 5.07 8.02 -11.55
N VAL A 238 5.61 8.04 -10.35
CA VAL A 238 6.93 8.59 -10.04
C VAL A 238 7.81 7.54 -9.38
N GLY A 239 9.04 7.40 -9.85
CA GLY A 239 10.05 6.52 -9.27
C GLY A 239 11.36 7.22 -8.98
N PHE A 240 12.26 6.48 -8.35
CA PHE A 240 13.61 6.93 -7.99
C PHE A 240 13.64 8.28 -7.26
N GLY A 241 12.67 8.53 -6.37
CA GLY A 241 12.67 9.72 -5.54
C GLY A 241 13.81 9.70 -4.52
N ARG A 242 14.89 10.42 -4.83
CA ARG A 242 16.11 10.55 -4.00
C ARG A 242 16.93 11.74 -4.47
N GLU A 243 17.84 12.22 -3.62
CA GLU A 243 18.85 13.24 -4.01
C GLU A 243 18.24 14.52 -4.62
N GLY A 244 17.04 14.91 -4.19
CA GLY A 244 16.39 16.13 -4.70
C GLY A 244 15.83 16.01 -6.12
N ARG A 245 15.69 14.79 -6.66
CA ARG A 245 15.11 14.52 -7.98
C ARG A 245 14.14 13.34 -7.93
N VAL A 246 13.32 13.26 -8.97
CA VAL A 246 12.41 12.14 -9.23
C VAL A 246 12.39 11.85 -10.72
N ASN A 247 11.99 10.63 -11.11
CA ASN A 247 11.68 10.29 -12.50
C ASN A 247 10.16 10.14 -12.63
N CYS A 248 9.53 10.95 -13.47
CA CYS A 248 8.11 10.83 -13.78
C CYS A 248 7.92 9.98 -15.04
N TYR A 249 7.03 8.99 -14.97
CA TYR A 249 6.80 8.00 -16.03
C TYR A 249 5.45 8.17 -16.74
N SER A 250 4.54 8.98 -16.19
CA SER A 250 3.21 9.26 -16.74
C SER A 250 2.62 10.54 -16.14
N HIS A 251 1.81 11.26 -16.91
CA HIS A 251 1.00 12.42 -16.47
C HIS A 251 1.76 13.44 -15.59
N PRO A 252 2.85 14.07 -16.08
CA PRO A 252 3.69 14.98 -15.29
C PRO A 252 2.98 16.27 -14.86
N ASP A 253 1.87 16.64 -15.50
CA ASP A 253 1.16 17.91 -15.26
C ASP A 253 0.69 18.09 -13.80
N ARG A 254 0.60 17.01 -13.01
CA ARG A 254 0.27 17.08 -11.58
C ARG A 254 1.44 17.54 -10.71
N ILE A 255 2.66 17.53 -11.21
CA ILE A 255 3.85 17.94 -10.47
C ILE A 255 4.21 19.37 -10.88
N ILE A 256 4.05 20.31 -9.96
CA ILE A 256 4.34 21.73 -10.21
C ILE A 256 5.68 22.12 -9.57
N SER A 257 6.45 22.95 -10.27
CA SER A 257 7.70 23.53 -9.76
C SER A 257 7.46 24.99 -9.37
N ARG A 258 8.34 25.58 -8.54
CA ARG A 258 8.29 27.02 -8.24
C ARG A 258 8.44 27.92 -9.48
N ASN A 259 8.95 27.38 -10.59
CA ASN A 259 9.21 28.10 -11.84
C ASN A 259 8.29 27.68 -12.98
N THR A 260 7.21 26.94 -12.70
CA THR A 260 6.20 26.66 -13.74
C THR A 260 5.36 27.93 -13.89
N PRO A 261 5.40 28.63 -15.05
CA PRO A 261 4.59 29.83 -15.26
C PRO A 261 3.09 29.54 -15.17
#